data_AF-A0A7W6N6V4-F1
#
_entry.id   AF-A0A7W6N6V4-F1
#
_cell.length_a   1.000
_cell.length_b   1.000
_cell.length_c   1.000
_cell.angle_alpha   90.00
_cell.angle_beta   90.00
_cell.angle_gamma   90.00
#
_symmetry.space_group_name_H-M   'P 1'
#
loop_
_entity.id
_entity.type
_entity.pdbx_description
1 polymer ?
#
loop_
_entity_poly.entity_id
_entity_poly.type
_entity_poly.pdbx_seq_one_letter_code
_entity_poly.pdbx_strand_id
1 'polypeptide(L)'
;MAHELSARLLAIVNALPLRDGLRVLEIGCGPGAAAREIARRIGGGYVLAIDRSAKAIAQAQAASANEVASGRLSFRQVAVEDFELAPGEAPFDLALAVRVGALDGRHPQTGIRARARIRAALVPGGRLLIDGGSPLREVRLIE
;
A
#
# COMPACT_ATOMS: atom_id res chain seq x y z
N MET A 1 -23.36 5.33 2.22
CA MET A 1 -22.71 6.65 2.10
C MET A 1 -21.22 6.40 1.96
N ALA A 2 -20.62 6.67 0.80
CA ALA A 2 -19.18 6.57 0.64
C ALA A 2 -18.57 7.63 1.58
N HIS A 3 -17.83 7.19 2.61
CA HIS A 3 -17.13 8.16 3.44
C HIS A 3 -16.08 8.83 2.56
N GLU A 4 -16.26 10.13 2.31
CA GLU A 4 -15.27 10.95 1.62
C GLU A 4 -13.89 10.74 2.26
N LEU A 5 -12.88 10.62 1.41
CA LEU A 5 -11.52 10.44 1.83
C LEU A 5 -11.09 11.64 2.69
N SER A 6 -10.62 11.40 3.92
CA SER A 6 -10.17 12.49 4.79
C SER A 6 -9.15 13.38 4.07
N ALA A 7 -9.16 14.68 4.34
CA ALA A 7 -8.26 15.64 3.69
C ALA A 7 -6.77 15.22 3.73
N ARG A 8 -6.34 14.60 4.84
CA ARG A 8 -4.98 14.06 4.97
C ARG A 8 -4.69 12.92 3.99
N LEU A 9 -5.58 11.92 3.91
CA LEU A 9 -5.42 10.82 2.98
C LEU A 9 -5.50 11.30 1.53
N LEU A 10 -6.36 12.28 1.24
CA LEU A 10 -6.44 12.89 -0.08
C LEU A 10 -5.13 13.59 -0.46
N ALA A 11 -4.54 14.37 0.46
CA ALA A 11 -3.24 15.01 0.24
C ALA A 11 -2.10 13.99 0.00
N ILE A 12 -2.11 12.89 0.74
CA ILE A 12 -1.16 11.78 0.53
C ILE A 12 -1.34 11.18 -0.86
N VAL A 13 -2.57 10.82 -1.26
CA VAL A 13 -2.83 10.22 -2.57
C VAL A 13 -2.52 11.19 -3.72
N ASN A 14 -2.74 12.50 -3.53
CA ASN A 14 -2.38 13.52 -4.50
C ASN A 14 -0.86 13.65 -4.73
N ALA A 15 -0.04 13.32 -3.73
CA ALA A 15 1.41 13.38 -3.86
C ALA A 15 2.04 12.10 -4.44
N LEU A 16 1.23 11.05 -4.65
CA LEU A 16 1.71 9.83 -5.29
C LEU A 16 1.92 10.07 -6.80
N PRO A 17 2.99 9.51 -7.39
CA PRO A 17 3.26 9.58 -8.82
C PRO A 17 2.35 8.63 -9.62
N LEU A 18 1.03 8.72 -9.41
CA LEU A 18 0.07 7.81 -10.02
C LEU A 18 -0.04 8.07 -11.52
N ARG A 19 -0.02 6.98 -12.29
CA ARG A 19 -0.30 6.91 -13.72
C ARG A 19 -1.13 5.66 -14.00
N ASP A 20 -1.78 5.64 -15.15
CA ASP A 20 -2.54 4.47 -15.60
C ASP A 20 -1.64 3.22 -15.67
N GLY A 21 -2.19 2.07 -15.27
CA GLY A 21 -1.52 0.77 -15.33
C GLY A 21 -0.52 0.46 -14.20
N LEU A 22 -0.30 1.36 -13.23
CA LEU A 22 0.60 1.10 -12.10
C LEU A 22 0.16 -0.11 -11.26
N ARG A 23 1.14 -0.85 -10.74
CA ARG A 23 0.96 -1.82 -9.66
C ARG A 23 1.38 -1.19 -8.34
N VAL A 24 0.45 -1.04 -7.41
CA VAL A 24 0.70 -0.39 -6.11
C VAL A 24 0.53 -1.38 -4.95
N LEU A 25 1.51 -1.42 -4.07
CA LEU A 25 1.43 -2.10 -2.77
C LEU A 25 1.11 -1.07 -1.67
N GLU A 26 -0.09 -1.11 -1.11
CA GLU A 26 -0.42 -0.32 0.08
C GLU A 26 -0.17 -1.14 1.35
N ILE A 27 0.58 -0.58 2.30
CA ILE A 27 0.97 -1.21 3.54
C ILE A 27 0.23 -0.54 4.71
N GLY A 28 -0.47 -1.35 5.51
CA GLY A 28 -1.30 -0.89 6.61
C GLY A 28 -2.55 -0.15 6.13
N CYS A 29 -3.32 -0.78 5.25
CA CYS A 29 -4.42 -0.12 4.54
C CYS A 29 -5.61 0.29 5.42
N GLY A 30 -5.71 -0.23 6.65
CA GLY A 30 -6.87 0.03 7.50
C GLY A 30 -8.19 -0.32 6.78
N PRO A 31 -9.22 0.55 6.80
CA PRO A 31 -10.49 0.35 6.08
C PRO A 31 -10.42 0.48 4.53
N GLY A 32 -9.22 0.60 3.95
CA GLY A 32 -9.01 0.58 2.50
C GLY A 32 -9.41 1.87 1.75
N ALA A 33 -9.58 3.00 2.44
CA ALA A 33 -10.01 4.25 1.81
C ALA A 33 -8.98 4.79 0.80
N ALA A 34 -7.69 4.76 1.14
CA ALA A 34 -6.63 5.14 0.20
C ALA A 34 -6.49 4.12 -0.93
N ALA A 35 -6.56 2.81 -0.63
CA ALA A 35 -6.55 1.74 -1.63
C ALA A 35 -7.57 1.96 -2.76
N ARG A 36 -8.82 2.27 -2.40
CA ARG A 36 -9.90 2.52 -3.36
C ARG A 36 -9.61 3.75 -4.23
N GLU A 37 -9.17 4.85 -3.62
CA GLU A 37 -8.87 6.07 -4.37
C GLU A 37 -7.67 5.89 -5.31
N ILE A 38 -6.64 5.14 -4.88
CA ILE A 38 -5.51 4.78 -5.74
C ILE A 38 -5.99 3.91 -6.90
N ALA A 39 -6.75 2.84 -6.63
CA ALA A 39 -7.30 1.95 -7.65
C ALA A 39 -8.17 2.70 -8.68
N ARG A 40 -8.92 3.71 -8.23
CA ARG A 40 -9.69 4.59 -9.12
C ARG A 40 -8.80 5.42 -10.05
N ARG A 41 -7.68 5.96 -9.55
CA ARG A 41 -6.79 6.86 -10.30
C ARG A 41 -5.83 6.16 -11.26
N ILE A 42 -5.43 4.93 -10.96
CA ILE A 42 -4.50 4.15 -11.79
C ILE A 42 -5.19 3.42 -12.95
N GLY A 43 -6.51 3.60 -13.14
CA GLY A 43 -7.27 3.06 -14.26
C GLY A 43 -7.12 1.54 -14.40
N GLY A 44 -6.43 1.09 -15.45
CA GLY A 44 -6.14 -0.32 -15.75
C GLY A 44 -5.06 -0.97 -14.87
N GLY A 45 -4.56 -0.25 -13.86
CA GLY A 45 -3.61 -0.75 -12.89
C GLY A 45 -4.20 -1.67 -11.82
N TYR A 46 -3.38 -2.00 -10.83
CA TYR A 46 -3.72 -2.93 -9.76
C TYR A 46 -3.20 -2.45 -8.40
N VAL A 47 -4.01 -2.58 -7.36
CA VAL A 47 -3.62 -2.35 -5.98
C VAL A 47 -3.69 -3.65 -5.18
N LEU A 48 -2.58 -4.03 -4.54
CA LEU A 48 -2.62 -4.95 -3.41
C LEU A 48 -2.50 -4.15 -2.12
N ALA A 49 -3.51 -4.24 -1.26
CA ALA A 49 -3.52 -3.59 0.04
C ALA A 49 -3.34 -4.64 1.15
N ILE A 50 -2.32 -4.46 1.99
CA ILE A 50 -2.00 -5.36 3.09
C ILE A 50 -2.22 -4.70 4.44
N ASP A 51 -2.67 -5.48 5.42
CA ASP A 51 -2.75 -5.07 6.82
C ASP A 51 -2.57 -6.30 7.71
N ARG A 52 -1.93 -6.14 8.87
CA ARG A 52 -1.79 -7.23 9.85
C ARG A 52 -3.11 -7.57 10.55
N SER A 53 -4.04 -6.62 10.59
CA SER A 53 -5.31 -6.74 11.30
C SER A 53 -6.36 -7.40 10.42
N ALA A 54 -6.78 -8.62 10.79
CA ALA A 54 -7.93 -9.30 10.16
C ALA A 54 -9.18 -8.42 10.13
N LYS A 55 -9.42 -7.65 11.20
CA LYS A 55 -10.55 -6.72 11.30
C LYS A 55 -10.47 -5.61 10.25
N ALA A 56 -9.29 -5.03 10.05
CA ALA A 56 -9.09 -3.99 9.04
C ALA A 56 -9.35 -4.55 7.63
N ILE A 57 -8.80 -5.74 7.33
CA ILE A 57 -9.02 -6.41 6.04
C ILE A 57 -10.50 -6.69 5.78
N ALA A 58 -11.23 -7.22 6.76
CA ALA A 58 -12.67 -7.47 6.62
C ALA A 58 -13.45 -6.17 6.34
N GLN A 59 -13.13 -5.08 7.03
CA GLN A 59 -13.73 -3.77 6.78
C GLN A 59 -13.40 -3.23 5.39
N ALA A 60 -12.14 -3.38 4.95
CA ALA A 60 -11.67 -2.91 3.66
C ALA A 60 -12.32 -3.68 2.50
N GLN A 61 -12.45 -5.01 2.62
CA GLN A 61 -13.14 -5.85 1.66
C GLN A 61 -14.61 -5.47 1.55
N ALA A 62 -15.32 -5.34 2.67
CA ALA A 62 -16.73 -4.94 2.68
C ALA A 62 -16.96 -3.56 2.03
N ALA A 63 -16.06 -2.61 2.28
CA ALA A 63 -16.15 -1.25 1.76
C ALA A 63 -15.69 -1.11 0.29
N SER A 64 -15.08 -2.14 -0.31
CA SER A 64 -14.46 -2.09 -1.64
C SER A 64 -14.92 -3.21 -2.57
N ALA A 65 -16.14 -3.70 -2.37
CA ALA A 65 -16.67 -4.86 -3.09
C ALA A 65 -16.63 -4.70 -4.62
N ASN A 66 -16.91 -3.49 -5.13
CA ASN A 66 -16.92 -3.20 -6.57
C ASN A 66 -15.50 -3.22 -7.16
N GLU A 67 -14.54 -2.60 -6.48
CA GLU A 67 -13.15 -2.58 -6.92
C GLU A 67 -12.54 -3.97 -6.89
N VAL A 68 -12.85 -4.76 -5.86
CA VAL A 68 -12.44 -6.17 -5.75
C VAL A 68 -13.06 -7.01 -6.87
N ALA A 69 -14.37 -6.87 -7.11
CA ALA A 69 -15.04 -7.58 -8.21
C ALA A 69 -14.48 -7.20 -9.59
N SER A 70 -13.96 -5.98 -9.76
CA SER A 70 -13.29 -5.56 -10.99
C SER A 70 -11.88 -6.15 -11.17
N GLY A 71 -11.32 -6.81 -10.15
CA GLY A 71 -9.96 -7.36 -10.16
C GLY A 71 -8.84 -6.32 -9.98
N ARG A 72 -9.18 -5.03 -9.81
CA ARG A 72 -8.20 -3.93 -9.71
C ARG A 72 -7.71 -3.66 -8.29
N LEU A 73 -8.35 -4.26 -7.30
CA LEU A 73 -7.99 -4.13 -5.89
C LEU A 73 -8.08 -5.50 -5.21
N SER A 74 -7.10 -5.86 -4.42
CA SER A 74 -7.17 -7.02 -3.53
C SER A 74 -6.63 -6.70 -2.16
N PHE A 75 -7.05 -7.49 -1.17
CA PHE A 75 -6.61 -7.35 0.20
C PHE A 75 -5.95 -8.63 0.68
N ARG A 76 -4.84 -8.51 1.41
CA ARG A 76 -4.14 -9.65 2.04
C ARG A 76 -3.86 -9.34 3.50
N GLN A 77 -4.32 -10.22 4.40
CA GLN A 77 -3.97 -10.11 5.81
C GLN A 77 -2.54 -10.60 6.02
N VAL A 78 -1.60 -9.69 6.24
CA VAL A 78 -0.19 -10.00 6.45
C VAL A 78 0.54 -8.80 7.05
N ALA A 79 1.46 -9.07 7.96
CA ALA A 79 2.39 -8.07 8.45
C ALA A 79 3.47 -7.81 7.39
N VAL A 80 3.88 -6.55 7.19
CA VAL A 80 4.83 -6.21 6.12
C VAL A 80 6.18 -6.91 6.27
N GLU A 81 6.63 -7.18 7.49
CA GLU A 81 7.84 -7.95 7.77
C GLU A 81 7.74 -9.44 7.36
N ASP A 82 6.52 -9.97 7.23
CA ASP A 82 6.21 -11.33 6.80
C ASP A 82 5.70 -11.40 5.36
N PHE A 83 5.60 -10.25 4.67
CA PHE A 83 5.05 -10.20 3.32
C PHE A 83 5.99 -10.84 2.29
N GLU A 84 5.43 -11.69 1.45
CA GLU A 84 6.08 -12.30 0.30
C GLU A 84 5.11 -12.26 -0.89
N LEU A 85 5.67 -12.09 -2.09
CA LEU A 85 4.92 -12.27 -3.34
C LEU A 85 4.47 -13.72 -3.44
N ALA A 86 3.22 -13.94 -3.84
CA ALA A 86 2.75 -15.29 -4.15
C ALA A 86 3.48 -15.83 -5.40
N PRO A 87 3.57 -17.16 -5.57
CA PRO A 87 4.15 -17.74 -6.78
C PRO A 87 3.49 -17.18 -8.05
N GLY A 88 4.29 -16.61 -8.96
CA GLY A 88 3.80 -15.99 -10.20
C GLY A 88 3.18 -14.60 -10.03
N GLU A 89 3.15 -14.03 -8.82
CA GLU A 89 2.70 -12.66 -8.59
C GLU A 89 3.74 -11.66 -9.10
N ALA A 90 3.30 -10.76 -9.99
CA ALA A 90 4.18 -9.72 -10.51
C ALA A 90 4.55 -8.70 -9.42
N PRO A 91 5.80 -8.18 -9.41
CA PRO A 91 6.22 -7.14 -8.49
C PRO A 91 5.44 -5.83 -8.68
N PHE A 92 5.59 -4.90 -7.74
CA PHE A 92 4.92 -3.61 -7.71
C PHE A 92 5.86 -2.47 -8.16
N ASP A 93 5.29 -1.43 -8.74
CA ASP A 93 6.01 -0.21 -9.14
C ASP A 93 6.21 0.76 -7.96
N LEU A 94 5.23 0.77 -7.05
CA LEU A 94 5.12 1.73 -5.96
C LEU A 94 4.64 1.04 -4.69
N ALA A 95 5.32 1.27 -3.58
CA ALA A 95 4.83 0.95 -2.25
C ALA A 95 4.48 2.22 -1.48
N LEU A 96 3.33 2.21 -0.81
CA LEU A 96 2.87 3.29 0.07
C LEU A 96 2.66 2.74 1.48
N ALA A 97 3.16 3.42 2.51
CA ALA A 97 2.82 3.13 3.89
C ALA A 97 2.33 4.37 4.63
N VAL A 98 1.14 4.31 5.21
CA VAL A 98 0.55 5.42 5.96
C VAL A 98 0.47 5.07 7.44
N ARG A 99 1.34 5.69 8.27
CA ARG A 99 1.42 5.47 9.72
C ARG A 99 1.57 3.98 10.12
N VAL A 100 2.49 3.29 9.47
CA VAL A 100 2.79 1.88 9.74
C VAL A 100 3.89 1.75 10.77
N GLY A 101 3.59 1.11 11.91
CA GLY A 101 4.52 0.99 13.04
C GLY A 101 5.84 0.27 12.73
N ALA A 102 5.85 -0.64 11.75
CA ALA A 102 7.07 -1.29 11.29
C ALA A 102 8.03 -0.33 10.56
N LEU A 103 7.55 0.83 10.10
CA LEU A 103 8.29 1.76 9.25
C LEU A 103 8.52 3.14 9.89
N ASP A 104 8.14 3.32 11.15
CA ASP A 104 8.26 4.59 11.88
C ASP A 104 9.58 4.76 12.65
N GLY A 105 10.42 3.72 12.69
CA GLY A 105 11.75 3.74 13.34
C GLY A 105 11.76 3.32 14.80
N ARG A 106 10.60 3.06 15.44
CA ARG A 106 10.54 2.62 16.85
C ARG A 106 11.01 1.18 17.06
N HIS A 107 10.96 0.36 16.00
CA HIS A 107 11.35 -1.05 16.03
C HIS A 107 12.37 -1.36 14.92
N PRO A 108 13.68 -1.12 15.14
CA PRO A 108 14.68 -1.19 14.08
C PRO A 108 14.78 -2.54 13.37
N GLN A 109 14.74 -3.64 14.11
CA GLN A 109 14.82 -4.99 13.54
C GLN A 109 13.63 -5.31 12.64
N THR A 110 12.41 -5.00 13.11
CA THR A 110 11.19 -5.10 12.31
C THR A 110 11.26 -4.23 11.07
N GLY A 111 11.78 -3.00 11.19
CA GLY A 111 11.94 -2.08 10.08
C GLY A 111 12.94 -2.55 9.02
N ILE A 112 14.06 -3.17 9.42
CA ILE A 112 15.01 -3.78 8.49
C ILE A 112 14.33 -4.89 7.70
N ARG A 113 13.65 -5.82 8.39
CA ARG A 113 12.95 -6.94 7.75
C ARG A 113 11.83 -6.46 6.84
N ALA A 114 11.02 -5.51 7.28
CA ALA A 114 9.97 -4.89 6.47
C ALA A 114 10.53 -4.26 5.19
N ARG A 115 11.62 -3.50 5.28
CA ARG A 115 12.27 -2.89 4.10
C ARG A 115 12.79 -3.94 3.13
N ALA A 116 13.38 -5.03 3.62
CA ALA A 116 13.83 -6.14 2.78
C ALA A 116 12.66 -6.81 2.05
N ARG A 117 11.54 -7.07 2.74
CA ARG A 117 10.32 -7.60 2.11
C ARG A 117 9.74 -6.67 1.06
N ILE A 118 9.64 -5.38 1.36
CA ILE A 118 9.15 -4.38 0.41
C ILE A 118 10.07 -4.32 -0.81
N ARG A 119 11.39 -4.32 -0.63
CA ARG A 119 12.35 -4.33 -1.74
C ARG A 119 12.16 -5.54 -2.63
N ALA A 120 12.03 -6.74 -2.05
CA ALA A 120 11.80 -7.97 -2.81
C ALA A 120 10.47 -7.98 -3.58
N ALA A 121 9.49 -7.20 -3.13
CA ALA A 121 8.19 -7.07 -3.79
C ALA A 121 8.14 -5.98 -4.87
N LEU A 122 9.15 -5.13 -4.98
CA LEU A 122 9.20 -4.02 -5.93
C LEU A 122 10.01 -4.39 -7.18
N VAL A 123 9.64 -3.81 -8.33
CA VAL A 123 10.50 -3.83 -9.53
C VAL A 123 11.84 -3.14 -9.25
N PRO A 124 12.90 -3.42 -10.03
CA PRO A 124 14.07 -2.55 -10.07
C PRO A 124 13.65 -1.10 -10.34
N GLY A 125 14.09 -0.17 -9.50
CA GLY A 125 13.67 1.25 -9.56
C GLY A 125 12.31 1.56 -8.90
N GLY A 126 11.62 0.56 -8.37
CA GLY A 126 10.38 0.75 -7.61
C GLY A 126 10.59 1.58 -6.35
N ARG A 127 9.60 2.43 -6.03
CA ARG A 127 9.71 3.46 -4.99
C ARG A 127 8.91 3.08 -3.75
N LEU A 128 9.44 3.40 -2.57
CA LEU A 128 8.70 3.34 -1.30
C LEU A 128 8.45 4.76 -0.80
N LEU A 129 7.18 5.12 -0.64
CA LEU A 129 6.73 6.39 -0.06
C LEU A 129 6.07 6.12 1.30
N ILE A 130 6.50 6.87 2.32
CA ILE A 130 6.01 6.72 3.70
C ILE A 130 5.43 8.06 4.17
N ASP A 131 4.27 8.01 4.82
CA ASP A 131 3.68 9.14 5.56
C ASP A 131 4.59 9.47 6.75
N GLY A 132 5.39 10.53 6.59
CA GLY A 132 6.41 10.95 7.55
C GLY A 132 7.00 12.35 7.28
N GLY A 133 6.28 13.20 6.54
CA GLY A 133 6.66 14.57 6.13
C GLY A 133 5.49 15.26 5.40
N SER A 134 5.68 16.44 4.80
CA SER A 134 4.60 17.14 4.05
C SER A 134 4.60 16.79 2.55
N PRO A 135 3.74 15.90 2.04
CA PRO A 135 2.92 14.90 2.74
C PRO A 135 3.54 13.48 2.77
N LEU A 136 4.63 13.24 2.03
CA LEU A 136 5.28 11.93 1.91
C LEU A 136 6.80 12.06 1.91
N ARG A 137 7.46 11.07 2.50
CA ARG A 137 8.90 10.89 2.43
C ARG A 137 9.21 9.68 1.55
N GLU A 138 10.01 9.87 0.52
CA GLU A 138 10.59 8.77 -0.23
C GLU A 138 11.74 8.13 0.53
N VAL A 139 11.74 6.80 0.60
CA VAL A 139 12.78 6.02 1.27
C VAL A 139 13.54 5.20 0.25
N ARG A 140 14.85 5.45 0.14
CA ARG A 140 15.75 4.60 -0.63
C ARG A 140 15.90 3.26 0.10
N LEU A 141 15.51 2.19 -0.56
CA LEU A 141 15.79 0.83 -0.10
C LEU A 141 17.15 0.45 -0.70
N ILE A 142 18.18 0.45 0.13
CA ILE A 142 19.55 0.09 -0.27
C ILE A 142 19.61 -1.44 -0.50
N GLU A 143 20.50 -1.89 -1.37
CA GLU A 143 20.82 -3.31 -1.58
C GLU A 143 21.34 -3.98 -0.31
#